data_AF-A0A7U9XI83-F1
#
_entry.id   AF-A0A7U9XI83-F1
#
_cell.length_a   1.000
_cell.length_b   1.000
_cell.length_c   1.000
_cell.angle_alpha   90.00
_cell.angle_beta   90.00
_cell.angle_gamma   90.00
#
_symmetry.space_group_name_H-M   'P 1'
#
loop_
_entity.id
_entity.type
_entity.pdbx_description
1 polymer ?
#
loop_
_entity_poly.entity_id
_entity_poly.type
_entity_poly.pdbx_seq_one_letter_code
_entity_poly.pdbx_strand_id
1 'polypeptide(L)'
;MASGEILLVTTPEPASITDSYSLLKALNRHPRFSNEDTQVKIIANKVESPNEGNMLFNKLNSVVNRYLKIPIVYLGAIPQDSQLTRAVMQQMPVCIQAPASKSSAAYEMIAAGLLNPEKSKNVPKRGMTAFFSHIITGKR
;
A
#
# COMPACT_ATOMS: atom_id res chain seq x y z
N MET A 1 -1.48 11.89 11.09
CA MET A 1 -0.73 11.66 9.83
C MET A 1 -1.41 12.47 8.74
N ALA A 2 -0.70 12.93 7.71
CA ALA A 2 -1.25 13.86 6.71
C ALA A 2 -2.09 13.18 5.59
N SER A 3 -1.98 11.85 5.45
CA SER A 3 -2.73 11.06 4.46
C SER A 3 -3.71 10.12 5.16
N GLY A 4 -4.95 10.04 4.66
CA GLY A 4 -5.96 9.07 5.11
C GLY A 4 -5.74 7.65 4.56
N GLU A 5 -4.72 7.46 3.71
CA GLU A 5 -4.37 6.17 3.13
C GLU A 5 -2.88 5.90 3.27
N ILE A 6 -2.53 4.65 3.60
CA ILE A 6 -1.17 4.13 3.67
C ILE A 6 -1.06 2.98 2.68
N LEU A 7 -0.14 3.10 1.72
CA LEU A 7 0.21 2.01 0.81
C LEU A 7 1.43 1.27 1.37
N LEU A 8 1.23 0.03 1.82
CA LEU A 8 2.30 -0.84 2.31
C LEU A 8 2.71 -1.81 1.20
N VAL A 9 3.95 -1.67 0.74
CA VAL A 9 4.55 -2.53 -0.28
C VAL A 9 5.37 -3.62 0.40
N THR A 10 5.17 -4.88 0.01
CA THR A 10 5.84 -6.05 0.60
C THR A 10 6.13 -7.11 -0.47
N THR A 11 7.18 -7.90 -0.30
CA THR A 11 7.56 -9.00 -1.20
C THR A 11 7.25 -10.37 -0.57
N PRO A 12 7.13 -11.46 -1.37
CA PRO A 12 6.93 -12.82 -0.85
C PRO A 12 8.05 -13.33 0.07
N GLU A 13 9.18 -12.62 0.11
CA GLU A 13 10.33 -12.95 0.95
C GLU A 13 9.94 -12.90 2.43
N PRO A 14 10.25 -13.94 3.23
CA PRO A 14 9.86 -14.00 4.65
C PRO A 14 10.31 -12.80 5.49
N ALA A 15 11.47 -12.22 5.17
CA ALA A 15 11.98 -11.02 5.82
C ALA A 15 11.06 -9.80 5.57
N SER A 16 10.64 -9.56 4.32
CA SER A 16 9.76 -8.44 3.97
C SER A 16 8.41 -8.52 4.66
N ILE A 17 7.85 -9.74 4.82
CA ILE A 17 6.59 -9.95 5.54
C ILE A 17 6.78 -9.62 7.03
N THR A 18 7.90 -10.02 7.62
CA THR A 18 8.23 -9.74 9.03
C THR A 18 8.42 -8.25 9.29
N ASP A 19 9.12 -7.56 8.39
CA ASP A 19 9.33 -6.11 8.46
C ASP A 19 8.00 -5.35 8.27
N SER A 20 7.17 -5.79 7.32
CA SER A 20 5.84 -5.22 7.08
C SER A 20 4.94 -5.31 8.32
N TYR A 21 4.93 -6.47 8.99
CA TYR A 21 4.22 -6.62 10.26
C TYR A 21 4.79 -5.70 11.35
N SER A 22 6.12 -5.59 11.45
CA SER A 22 6.78 -4.73 12.43
C SER A 22 6.45 -3.25 12.22
N LEU A 23 6.38 -2.80 10.96
CA LEU A 23 5.94 -1.45 10.59
C LEU A 23 4.48 -1.22 10.99
N LEU A 24 3.58 -2.17 10.69
CA LEU A 24 2.18 -2.06 11.10
C LEU A 24 2.03 -2.02 12.63
N LYS A 25 2.85 -2.79 13.36
CA LYS A 25 2.85 -2.79 14.82
C LYS A 25 3.36 -1.46 15.39
N ALA A 26 4.39 -0.87 14.79
CA ALA A 26 4.90 0.44 15.17
C ALA A 26 3.87 1.54 14.86
N LEU A 27 3.24 1.47 13.69
CA LEU A 27 2.17 2.35 13.27
C LEU A 27 0.98 2.31 14.23
N ASN A 28 0.54 1.12 14.65
CA ASN A 28 -0.56 0.95 15.60
C ASN A 28 -0.31 1.58 16.97
N ARG A 29 0.97 1.72 17.35
CA ARG A 29 1.37 2.34 18.62
C ARG A 29 1.55 3.85 18.52
N HIS A 30 1.51 4.40 17.31
CA HIS A 30 1.74 5.81 17.09
C HIS A 30 0.49 6.62 17.50
N PRO A 31 0.60 7.65 18.37
CA PRO A 31 -0.57 8.36 18.91
C PRO A 31 -1.49 9.03 17.87
N ARG A 32 -0.94 9.30 16.66
CA ARG A 32 -1.66 9.93 15.55
C ARG A 32 -2.23 8.94 14.54
N PHE A 33 -2.13 7.65 14.80
CA PHE A 33 -2.72 6.61 13.96
C PHE A 33 -4.08 6.23 14.54
N SER A 34 -5.10 6.22 13.67
CA SER A 34 -6.45 5.77 14.00
C SER A 34 -6.96 4.91 12.85
N ASN A 35 -7.49 3.74 13.20
CA ASN A 35 -8.10 2.80 12.24
C ASN A 35 -9.35 3.39 11.57
N GLU A 36 -10.01 4.38 12.18
CA GLU A 36 -11.17 5.07 11.61
C GLU A 36 -10.77 6.10 10.55
N ASP A 37 -9.56 6.64 10.69
CA ASP A 37 -9.07 7.76 9.90
C ASP A 37 -8.08 7.35 8.81
N THR A 38 -7.56 6.12 8.88
CA THR A 38 -6.43 5.67 8.08
C THR A 38 -6.69 4.27 7.54
N GLN A 39 -6.74 4.15 6.21
CA GLN A 39 -6.85 2.85 5.54
C GLN A 39 -5.47 2.34 5.14
N VAL A 40 -5.10 1.15 5.60
CA VAL A 40 -3.89 0.45 5.17
C VAL A 40 -4.20 -0.42 3.97
N LYS A 41 -3.56 -0.15 2.83
CA LYS A 41 -3.69 -0.90 1.58
C LYS A 41 -2.38 -1.63 1.28
N ILE A 42 -2.45 -2.92 1.00
CA ILE A 42 -1.30 -3.79 0.76
C ILE A 42 -1.08 -3.97 -0.74
N ILE A 43 0.16 -3.82 -1.18
CA ILE A 43 0.62 -4.14 -2.53
C ILE A 43 1.68 -5.24 -2.42
N ALA A 44 1.41 -6.39 -3.01
CA ALA A 44 2.39 -7.46 -3.12
C ALA A 44 3.31 -7.17 -4.31
N ASN A 45 4.61 -7.04 -4.10
CA ASN A 45 5.58 -6.71 -5.13
C ASN A 45 6.50 -7.88 -5.42
N LYS A 46 7.02 -7.97 -6.65
CA LYS A 46 7.90 -9.04 -7.12
C LYS A 46 7.30 -10.44 -6.93
N VAL A 47 6.03 -10.60 -7.29
CA VAL A 47 5.38 -11.93 -7.26
C VAL A 47 5.63 -12.70 -8.56
N GLU A 48 5.77 -14.01 -8.47
CA GLU A 48 5.85 -14.92 -9.62
C GLU A 48 4.46 -15.15 -10.24
N SER A 49 3.40 -15.08 -9.42
CA SER A 49 2.02 -15.26 -9.86
C SER A 49 1.02 -14.42 -9.07
N PRO A 50 -0.17 -14.12 -9.63
CA PRO A 50 -1.24 -13.45 -8.88
C PRO A 50 -1.66 -14.23 -7.63
N ASN A 51 -1.59 -15.56 -7.68
CA ASN A 51 -1.93 -16.42 -6.54
C ASN A 51 -0.95 -16.23 -5.38
N GLU A 52 0.34 -16.07 -5.67
CA GLU A 52 1.36 -15.79 -4.64
C GLU A 52 1.09 -14.48 -3.90
N GLY A 53 0.70 -13.42 -4.63
CA GLY A 53 0.30 -12.15 -4.02
C GLY A 53 -0.90 -12.30 -3.06
N ASN A 54 -1.90 -13.11 -3.44
CA ASN A 54 -3.03 -13.42 -2.56
C ASN A 54 -2.60 -14.23 -1.32
N MET A 55 -1.73 -15.22 -1.49
CA MET A 55 -1.20 -16.02 -0.38
C MET A 55 -0.39 -15.15 0.61
N LEU A 56 0.45 -14.26 0.11
CA LEU A 56 1.18 -13.28 0.91
C LEU A 56 0.21 -12.42 1.73
N PHE A 57 -0.77 -11.81 1.06
CA PHE A 57 -1.76 -10.98 1.72
C PHE A 57 -2.51 -11.75 2.81
N ASN A 58 -2.98 -12.96 2.53
CA ASN A 58 -3.72 -13.79 3.50
C ASN A 58 -2.87 -14.13 4.73
N LYS A 59 -1.58 -14.43 4.53
CA LYS A 59 -0.64 -14.70 5.62
C LYS A 59 -0.45 -13.47 6.50
N LEU A 60 -0.20 -12.31 5.90
CA LEU A 60 -0.05 -11.04 6.62
C LEU A 60 -1.35 -10.65 7.34
N ASN A 61 -2.48 -10.71 6.65
CA ASN A 61 -3.81 -10.38 7.18
C ASN A 61 -4.16 -11.24 8.40
N SER A 62 -3.87 -12.54 8.36
CA SER A 62 -4.13 -13.44 9.49
C SER A 62 -3.39 -13.01 10.76
N VAL A 63 -2.11 -12.63 10.63
CA VAL A 63 -1.28 -12.20 11.76
C VAL A 63 -1.68 -10.79 12.22
N VAL A 64 -1.89 -9.86 11.30
CA VAL A 64 -2.30 -8.47 11.62
C VAL A 64 -3.67 -8.45 12.30
N ASN A 65 -4.64 -9.19 11.78
CA ASN A 65 -5.97 -9.26 12.38
C ASN A 65 -5.94 -9.89 13.78
N ARG A 66 -5.13 -10.95 13.97
CA ARG A 66 -5.01 -11.64 15.26
C ARG A 66 -4.36 -10.78 16.34
N TYR A 67 -3.30 -10.03 16.01
CA TYR A 67 -2.47 -9.37 17.03
C TYR A 67 -2.60 -7.84 17.07
N LEU A 68 -2.86 -7.19 15.93
CA LEU A 68 -2.90 -5.74 15.84
C LEU A 68 -4.32 -5.20 15.69
N LYS A 69 -5.26 -6.02 15.20
CA LYS A 69 -6.66 -5.65 14.92
C LYS A 69 -6.77 -4.42 13.99
N ILE A 70 -5.80 -4.25 13.10
CA ILE A 70 -5.82 -3.20 12.08
C ILE A 70 -6.50 -3.78 10.84
N PRO A 71 -7.55 -3.15 10.30
CA PRO A 71 -8.12 -3.55 9.03
C PRO A 71 -7.14 -3.21 7.89
N ILE A 72 -6.80 -4.21 7.09
CA ILE A 72 -5.96 -4.04 5.89
C ILE A 72 -6.72 -4.46 4.65
N VAL A 73 -6.45 -3.79 3.53
CA VAL A 73 -7.11 -4.05 2.23
C VAL A 73 -6.09 -4.46 1.20
N TYR A 74 -6.36 -5.51 0.44
CA TYR A 74 -5.51 -5.90 -0.67
C TYR A 74 -5.79 -5.03 -1.90
N LEU A 75 -4.76 -4.35 -2.40
CA LEU A 75 -4.88 -3.46 -3.55
C LEU A 75 -4.47 -4.13 -4.86
N GLY A 76 -3.55 -5.10 -4.79
CA GLY A 76 -3.11 -5.86 -5.95
C GLY A 76 -1.68 -6.37 -5.83
N ALA A 77 -1.20 -6.96 -6.92
CA ALA A 77 0.18 -7.43 -7.02
C ALA A 77 0.91 -6.88 -8.25
N ILE A 78 2.21 -6.65 -8.09
CA ILE A 78 3.14 -6.31 -9.15
C ILE A 78 4.02 -7.55 -9.39
N PRO A 79 4.00 -8.12 -10.60
CA PRO A 79 4.77 -9.30 -10.91
C PRO A 79 6.27 -8.97 -11.03
N GLN A 80 7.11 -10.00 -10.83
CA GLN A 80 8.51 -9.98 -11.24
C GLN A 80 8.59 -9.70 -12.74
N ASP A 81 9.32 -8.65 -13.14
CA ASP A 81 9.39 -8.19 -14.52
C ASP A 81 10.82 -7.76 -14.88
N SER A 82 11.38 -8.37 -15.93
CA SER A 82 12.71 -8.02 -16.43
C SER A 82 12.73 -6.66 -17.12
N GLN A 83 11.61 -6.21 -17.69
CA GLN A 83 11.50 -4.88 -18.30
C GLN A 83 11.59 -3.78 -17.24
N LEU A 84 11.05 -4.01 -16.04
CA LEU A 84 11.20 -3.10 -14.91
C LEU A 84 12.68 -2.96 -14.53
N THR A 85 13.40 -4.07 -14.37
CA THR A 85 14.83 -4.05 -14.07
C THR A 85 15.62 -3.30 -15.14
N ARG A 86 15.35 -3.58 -16.42
CA ARG A 86 15.99 -2.88 -17.55
C ARG A 86 15.70 -1.38 -17.50
N ALA A 87 14.48 -0.99 -17.16
CA ALA A 87 14.10 0.41 -17.11
C ALA A 87 14.78 1.18 -15.97
N VAL A 88 14.91 0.55 -14.81
CA VAL A 88 15.70 1.09 -13.69
C VAL A 88 17.17 1.30 -14.10
N MET A 89 17.78 0.32 -14.79
CA MET A 89 19.17 0.44 -15.28
C MET A 89 19.35 1.60 -16.27
N GLN A 90 18.30 1.96 -17.02
CA GLN A 90 18.29 3.08 -17.96
C GLN A 90 17.78 4.38 -17.33
N GLN A 91 17.55 4.40 -16.02
CA GLN A 91 17.04 5.55 -15.27
C GLN A 91 15.73 6.11 -15.84
N MET A 92 14.88 5.24 -16.37
CA MET A 92 13.58 5.62 -16.94
C MET A 92 12.44 4.85 -16.26
N PRO A 93 11.28 5.49 -16.01
CA PRO A 93 10.11 4.77 -15.52
C PRO A 93 9.67 3.68 -16.48
N VAL A 94 9.39 2.47 -15.97
CA VAL A 94 8.95 1.34 -16.81
C VAL A 94 7.65 1.64 -17.57
N CYS A 95 6.75 2.46 -17.02
CA CYS A 95 5.52 2.86 -17.72
C CYS A 95 5.80 3.67 -19.00
N ILE A 96 6.90 4.42 -19.02
CA ILE A 96 7.32 5.21 -20.20
C ILE A 96 8.12 4.31 -21.14
N GLN A 97 9.06 3.54 -20.59
CA GLN A 97 9.98 2.73 -21.39
C GLN A 97 9.34 1.50 -22.03
N ALA A 98 8.51 0.80 -21.26
CA ALA A 98 7.85 -0.44 -21.65
C ALA A 98 6.39 -0.40 -21.20
N PRO A 99 5.53 0.40 -21.86
CA PRO A 99 4.12 0.55 -21.48
C PRO A 99 3.34 -0.78 -21.47
N ALA A 100 3.71 -1.73 -22.34
CA ALA A 100 3.12 -3.06 -22.41
C ALA A 100 3.75 -4.09 -21.44
N SER A 101 4.63 -3.66 -20.52
CA SER A 101 5.24 -4.56 -19.52
C SER A 101 4.21 -5.03 -18.49
N LYS A 102 4.52 -6.14 -17.82
CA LYS A 102 3.63 -6.70 -16.79
C LYS A 102 3.55 -5.75 -15.58
N SER A 103 4.66 -5.11 -15.21
CA SER A 103 4.66 -4.10 -14.15
C SER A 103 3.83 -2.87 -14.54
N SER A 104 3.95 -2.36 -15.77
CA SER A 104 3.14 -1.23 -16.25
C SER A 104 1.64 -1.52 -16.17
N ALA A 105 1.20 -2.68 -16.68
CA ALA A 105 -0.19 -3.10 -16.58
C ALA A 105 -0.66 -3.25 -15.11
N ALA A 106 0.21 -3.79 -14.23
CA ALA A 106 -0.10 -3.88 -12.80
C ALA A 106 -0.26 -2.51 -12.13
N TYR A 107 0.59 -1.54 -12.49
CA TYR A 107 0.47 -0.17 -11.99
C TYR A 107 -0.83 0.50 -12.43
N GLU A 108 -1.26 0.31 -13.67
CA GLU A 108 -2.54 0.83 -14.16
C GLU A 108 -3.72 0.23 -13.38
N MET A 109 -3.72 -1.09 -13.13
CA MET A 109 -4.77 -1.73 -12.33
C MET A 109 -4.81 -1.22 -10.89
N ILE A 110 -3.64 -1.05 -10.26
CA ILE A 110 -3.52 -0.51 -8.90
C ILE A 110 -4.01 0.95 -8.87
N ALA A 111 -3.60 1.77 -9.83
CA ALA A 111 -4.03 3.16 -9.95
C ALA A 111 -5.55 3.26 -10.13
N ALA A 112 -6.14 2.45 -11.01
CA ALA A 112 -7.59 2.37 -11.20
C ALA A 112 -8.30 1.95 -9.89
N GLY A 113 -7.71 1.03 -9.13
CA GLY A 113 -8.21 0.63 -7.81
C GLY A 113 -8.18 1.75 -6.77
N LEU A 114 -7.17 2.62 -6.81
CA LEU A 114 -7.06 3.78 -5.94
C LEU A 114 -8.04 4.90 -6.30
N LEU A 115 -8.26 5.11 -7.60
CA LEU A 115 -9.16 6.15 -8.10
C LEU A 115 -10.64 5.80 -7.91
N ASN A 116 -10.98 4.54 -7.64
CA ASN A 116 -12.37 4.10 -7.52
C ASN A 116 -12.99 4.47 -6.16
N PRO A 117 -13.95 5.42 -6.11
CA PRO A 117 -14.52 5.90 -4.85
C PRO A 117 -15.42 4.87 -4.15
N GLU A 118 -15.92 3.86 -4.86
CA GLU A 118 -16.81 2.83 -4.30
C GLU A 118 -16.08 1.87 -3.34
N LYS A 119 -14.74 1.75 -3.43
CA LYS A 119 -13.90 0.96 -2.51
C LYS A 119 -13.39 1.76 -1.29
N SER A 120 -13.65 3.07 -1.24
CA SER A 120 -13.19 4.00 -0.19
C SER A 120 -14.34 4.41 0.76
N LYS A 121 -15.33 3.53 0.99
CA LYS A 121 -16.56 3.89 1.71
C LYS A 121 -16.43 4.09 3.23
N ASN A 122 -15.25 3.87 3.83
CA ASN A 122 -15.11 3.83 5.29
C ASN A 122 -14.14 4.87 5.88
N VAL A 123 -13.55 5.77 5.09
CA VAL A 123 -12.73 6.86 5.65
C VAL A 123 -13.46 8.18 5.40
N PRO A 124 -13.80 8.96 6.44
CA PRO A 124 -14.43 10.24 6.26
C PRO A 124 -13.53 11.13 5.40
N LYS A 125 -14.08 11.71 4.32
CA LYS A 125 -13.37 12.60 3.40
C LYS A 125 -12.86 13.81 4.17
N ARG A 126 -11.62 13.74 4.66
CA ARG A 126 -10.91 14.84 5.28
C ARG A 126 -10.48 15.82 4.18
N GLY A 127 -11.37 16.76 3.88
CA GLY A 127 -11.10 17.86 2.96
C GLY A 127 -10.05 18.84 3.49
N MET A 128 -9.88 19.95 2.76
CA MET A 128 -8.92 21.03 3.07
C MET A 128 -8.95 21.51 4.52
N THR A 129 -10.13 21.50 5.16
CA THR A 129 -10.32 21.90 6.57
C THR A 129 -9.46 21.11 7.55
N ALA A 130 -9.36 19.78 7.40
CA ALA A 130 -8.54 18.95 8.29
C ALA A 130 -7.03 19.21 8.09
N PHE A 131 -6.65 19.55 6.86
CA PHE A 131 -5.30 19.95 6.48
C PHE A 131 -4.94 21.31 7.11
N PHE A 132 -5.84 22.30 7.03
CA PHE A 132 -5.64 23.62 7.65
C PHE A 132 -5.64 23.56 9.18
N SER A 133 -6.47 22.72 9.80
CA SER A 133 -6.41 22.50 11.25
C SER A 133 -5.04 21.99 11.69
N HIS A 134 -4.41 21.08 10.94
CA HIS A 134 -3.06 20.61 11.26
C HIS A 134 -1.97 21.69 11.13
N ILE A 135 -2.12 22.62 10.18
CA ILE A 135 -1.17 23.73 10.01
C ILE A 135 -1.31 24.75 11.14
N ILE A 136 -2.52 25.01 11.62
CA ILE A 136 -2.78 26.02 12.66
C ILE A 136 -2.45 25.49 14.07
N THR A 137 -2.63 24.19 14.32
CA THR A 137 -2.32 23.58 15.64
C THR A 137 -0.82 23.34 15.87
N GLY A 138 0.04 23.50 14.85
CA GLY A 138 1.50 23.35 14.96
C GLY A 138 2.25 24.50 15.66
N LYS A 139 1.55 25.55 16.12
CA LYS A 139 2.11 26.61 16.97
C LYS A 139 1.47 26.55 18.35
N ARG A 140 1.99 25.67 19.21
CA ARG A 140 2.04 25.83 20.68
C ARG A 140 2.93 24.76 21.27
#